data_AF-A0AAD5SRR3-F1
#
_entry.id   AF-A0AAD5SRR3-F1
#
_cell.length_a   1.000
_cell.length_b   1.000
_cell.length_c   1.000
_cell.angle_alpha   90.00
_cell.angle_beta   90.00
_cell.angle_gamma   90.00
#
_symmetry.space_group_name_H-M   'P 1'
#
loop_
_entity.id
_entity.type
_entity.pdbx_description
1 polymer ?
#
loop_
_entity_poly.entity_id
_entity_poly.type
_entity_poly.pdbx_seq_one_letter_code
_entity_poly.pdbx_strand_id
1 'polypeptide(L)'
;MNCVVKLPTNPLTATGLSTPWTVTGCDQTVTSTFAECAAVDPATGNIGIYSPLLINEGSTNFIKPAVPTLPNNAVVGCWFGTNGLTTTLSGDSATCTSPGTALGQFAACNAVAFFAATSAVTVPPLGIGRNGVPCYTTRSFQIVDMDQSDNVVTTYLLDPNTLKLAQKTVANALLLPNATDVNNGSDNLLLDLFYRPALGCTAFTAPNLADPNGPPVGALALNEIQAQRMQVYPVAEIPPLDDFVFASAGVPDFYRQVLYRESVFQSPPVQSNTSEESLFYCQNLLNVAAPAFITDLKFLVNKTSPAPAMGKDLFSFLMQRFAASWPALNCNNLIPLTGNNGLPVAGPITANFDGNGVCVSGTFNTPFLVQFLRHHGGPTTEALALSATATTTSTTTSTTTITTTTKTTTTTKTTTTKTTTTKPTRTRATKTKTTTTQAAATSTCAAKYYQCGGINFTGPKCCIASTCTVQNPYYWQCV
;
A
#
# COMPACT_ATOMS: atom_id res chain seq x y z
N MET A 1 16.92 13.08 11.99
CA MET A 1 16.41 14.44 12.23
C MET A 1 15.04 14.31 12.87
N ASN A 2 14.85 14.83 14.09
CA ASN A 2 13.58 14.70 14.81
C ASN A 2 12.78 16.00 14.62
N CYS A 3 11.58 15.89 14.06
CA CYS A 3 10.73 17.03 13.75
C CYS A 3 9.73 17.27 14.87
N VAL A 4 9.53 18.53 15.24
CA VAL A 4 8.54 18.94 16.23
C VAL A 4 7.55 19.88 15.57
N VAL A 5 6.29 19.47 15.47
CA VAL A 5 5.19 20.32 14.99
C VAL A 5 4.53 20.98 16.19
N LYS A 6 4.45 22.31 16.19
CA LYS A 6 3.77 23.09 17.21
C LYS A 6 2.39 23.49 16.68
N LEU A 7 1.38 22.93 17.31
CA LEU A 7 -0.03 23.18 17.00
C LEU A 7 -0.46 24.55 17.55
N PRO A 8 -1.23 25.33 16.77
CA PRO A 8 -1.81 26.58 17.23
C PRO A 8 -2.95 26.30 18.22
N THR A 9 -3.41 27.34 18.91
CA THR A 9 -4.61 27.25 19.77
C THR A 9 -5.83 26.79 18.96
N ASN A 10 -6.60 25.85 19.53
CA ASN A 10 -7.80 25.27 18.93
C ASN A 10 -7.54 24.67 17.53
N PRO A 11 -6.57 23.74 17.37
CA PRO A 11 -6.07 23.31 16.05
C PRO A 11 -7.11 22.59 15.19
N LEU A 12 -8.20 22.10 15.80
CA LEU A 12 -9.28 21.39 15.13
C LEU A 12 -10.45 22.31 14.68
N THR A 13 -10.31 23.63 14.85
CA THR A 13 -11.30 24.63 14.40
C THR A 13 -10.91 25.25 13.06
N ALA A 14 -11.83 25.89 12.35
CA ALA A 14 -11.51 26.58 11.09
C ALA A 14 -10.36 27.60 11.23
N THR A 15 -10.33 28.35 12.34
CA THR A 15 -9.23 29.28 12.66
C THR A 15 -7.92 28.55 12.94
N GLY A 16 -7.95 27.46 13.71
CA GLY A 16 -6.74 26.67 14.01
C GLY A 16 -6.15 25.96 12.79
N LEU A 17 -7.01 25.39 11.93
CA LEU A 17 -6.61 24.76 10.67
C LEU A 17 -5.99 25.77 9.70
N SER A 18 -6.53 26.99 9.62
CA SER A 18 -6.03 28.04 8.72
C SER A 18 -4.90 28.89 9.31
N THR A 19 -4.53 28.65 10.56
CA THR A 19 -3.31 29.18 11.14
C THR A 19 -2.14 28.28 10.72
N PRO A 20 -1.03 28.80 10.16
CA PRO A 20 0.13 27.98 9.84
C PRO A 20 0.66 27.25 11.08
N TRP A 21 0.94 25.97 10.95
CA TRP A 21 1.54 25.17 12.02
C TRP A 21 3.06 25.25 11.86
N THR A 22 3.79 25.46 12.96
CA THR A 22 5.23 25.71 12.87
C THR A 22 6.02 24.45 13.17
N VAL A 23 7.12 24.25 12.46
CA VAL A 23 8.02 23.10 12.62
C VAL A 23 9.40 23.57 13.08
N THR A 24 9.97 22.82 14.03
CA THR A 24 11.37 22.91 14.44
C THR A 24 12.04 21.53 14.35
N GLY A 25 13.38 21.49 14.43
CA GLY A 25 14.18 20.28 14.30
C GLY A 25 14.33 19.77 12.86
N CYS A 26 13.37 20.06 11.99
CA CYS A 26 13.37 19.82 10.56
C CYS A 26 13.18 21.12 9.77
N ASP A 27 13.60 21.12 8.51
CA ASP A 27 13.45 22.27 7.59
C ASP A 27 12.38 21.95 6.55
N GLN A 28 11.28 22.69 6.56
CA GLN A 28 10.16 22.51 5.62
C GLN A 28 10.53 22.70 4.14
N THR A 29 11.70 23.25 3.83
CA THR A 29 12.21 23.43 2.47
C THR A 29 13.16 22.32 2.00
N VAL A 30 13.54 21.40 2.91
CA VAL A 30 14.48 20.30 2.63
C VAL A 30 13.95 18.97 3.14
N THR A 31 13.61 18.89 4.43
CA THR A 31 13.11 17.71 5.14
C THR A 31 11.70 18.02 5.67
N SER A 32 10.73 18.04 4.77
CA SER A 32 9.38 18.53 5.06
C SER A 32 8.57 17.60 5.96
N THR A 33 7.62 18.21 6.68
CA THR A 33 6.64 17.55 7.54
C THR A 33 5.26 17.96 7.07
N PHE A 34 4.30 17.06 7.19
CA PHE A 34 2.99 17.17 6.55
C PHE A 34 1.89 17.02 7.61
N ALA A 35 0.78 17.71 7.38
CA ALA A 35 -0.46 17.52 8.13
C ALA A 35 -1.62 17.33 7.15
N GLU A 36 -2.54 16.47 7.53
CA GLU A 36 -3.76 16.20 6.79
C GLU A 36 -4.90 16.04 7.78
N CYS A 37 -5.94 16.85 7.62
CA CYS A 37 -7.10 16.81 8.47
C CYS A 37 -8.33 16.44 7.65
N ALA A 38 -9.20 15.64 8.24
CA ALA A 38 -10.51 15.31 7.70
C ALA A 38 -11.58 15.81 8.65
N ALA A 39 -12.59 16.48 8.12
CA ALA A 39 -13.77 16.93 8.84
C ALA A 39 -14.97 16.13 8.36
N VAL A 40 -15.63 15.38 9.26
CA VAL A 40 -16.84 14.62 8.95
C VAL A 40 -18.05 15.30 9.59
N ASP A 41 -19.12 15.46 8.83
CA ASP A 41 -20.45 15.72 9.36
C ASP A 41 -21.08 14.38 9.78
N PRO A 42 -21.25 14.10 11.09
CA PRO A 42 -21.76 12.82 11.55
C PRO A 42 -23.20 12.52 11.10
N ALA A 43 -23.99 13.56 10.79
CA ALA A 43 -25.38 13.39 10.37
C ALA A 43 -25.52 12.96 8.91
N THR A 44 -24.65 13.48 8.04
CA THR A 44 -24.71 13.22 6.59
C THR A 44 -23.65 12.24 6.10
N GLY A 45 -22.58 12.03 6.87
CA GLY A 45 -21.41 11.27 6.43
C GLY A 45 -20.55 12.00 5.40
N ASN A 46 -20.81 13.29 5.13
CA ASN A 46 -19.98 14.08 4.23
C ASN A 46 -18.63 14.35 4.88
N ILE A 47 -17.56 14.05 4.16
CA ILE A 47 -16.19 14.34 4.57
C ILE A 47 -15.65 15.50 3.72
N GLY A 48 -14.90 16.40 4.32
CA GLY A 48 -14.01 17.35 3.63
C GLY A 48 -12.57 17.19 4.12
N ILE A 49 -11.61 17.33 3.22
CA ILE A 49 -10.18 17.21 3.53
C ILE A 49 -9.54 18.60 3.55
N TYR A 50 -8.67 18.84 4.49
CA TYR A 50 -7.91 20.09 4.60
C TYR A 50 -6.47 19.75 4.96
N SER A 51 -5.50 20.37 4.29
CA SER A 51 -4.07 20.18 4.55
C SER A 51 -3.51 21.43 5.25
N PRO A 52 -3.45 21.50 6.60
CA PRO A 52 -2.86 22.65 7.28
C PRO A 52 -1.43 22.90 6.79
N LEU A 53 -1.10 24.15 6.48
CA LEU A 53 0.24 24.46 5.99
C LEU A 53 1.24 24.40 7.14
N LEU A 54 2.29 23.59 6.96
CA LEU A 54 3.44 23.54 7.87
C LEU A 54 4.54 24.47 7.36
N ILE A 55 5.10 25.27 8.26
CA ILE A 55 6.17 26.24 7.97
C ILE A 55 7.30 26.14 8.99
N ASN A 56 8.51 26.56 8.64
CA ASN A 56 9.58 26.72 9.63
C ASN A 56 9.17 27.76 10.68
N GLU A 57 9.49 27.53 11.96
CA GLU A 57 9.22 28.49 13.03
C GLU A 57 9.85 29.86 12.70
N GLY A 58 9.04 30.92 12.80
CA GLY A 58 9.45 32.29 12.47
C GLY A 58 9.44 32.63 10.98
N SER A 59 9.17 31.69 10.07
CA SER A 59 9.07 31.98 8.64
C SER A 59 7.89 32.89 8.33
N THR A 60 8.08 33.82 7.40
CA THR A 60 7.03 34.64 6.78
C THR A 60 6.90 34.37 5.28
N ASN A 61 7.74 33.47 4.73
CA ASN A 61 7.82 33.20 3.30
C ASN A 61 6.88 32.07 2.87
N PHE A 62 5.59 32.33 2.95
CA PHE A 62 4.56 31.38 2.56
C PHE A 62 3.32 32.10 2.02
N ILE A 63 2.44 31.36 1.33
CA ILE A 63 1.09 31.84 1.00
C ILE A 63 0.16 31.51 2.15
N LYS A 64 -0.56 32.51 2.66
CA LYS A 64 -1.49 32.35 3.79
C LYS A 64 -2.52 31.26 3.49
N PRO A 65 -2.77 30.31 4.42
CA PRO A 65 -3.77 29.27 4.21
C PRO A 65 -5.18 29.82 4.02
N ALA A 66 -5.99 29.13 3.21
CA ALA A 66 -7.40 29.44 3.06
C ALA A 66 -8.17 29.07 4.33
N VAL A 67 -9.16 29.87 4.72
CA VAL A 67 -10.01 29.53 5.88
C VAL A 67 -11.07 28.52 5.45
N PRO A 68 -11.07 27.29 5.97
CA PRO A 68 -12.06 26.29 5.57
C PRO A 68 -13.44 26.61 6.17
N THR A 69 -14.48 26.23 5.45
CA THR A 69 -15.84 26.16 6.03
C THR A 69 -16.07 24.74 6.54
N LEU A 70 -16.27 24.59 7.86
CA LEU A 70 -16.56 23.30 8.47
C LEU A 70 -18.09 23.12 8.62
N PRO A 71 -18.61 21.89 8.43
CA PRO A 71 -19.99 21.59 8.79
C PRO A 71 -20.30 21.90 10.26
N ASN A 72 -21.56 22.22 10.56
CA ASN A 72 -22.00 22.33 11.95
C ASN A 72 -21.83 20.98 12.66
N ASN A 73 -21.24 21.00 13.86
CA ASN A 73 -20.90 19.80 14.63
C ASN A 73 -19.93 18.84 13.92
N ALA A 74 -19.13 19.34 12.97
CA ALA A 74 -18.09 18.53 12.34
C ALA A 74 -17.13 17.96 13.38
N VAL A 75 -16.80 16.68 13.24
CA VAL A 75 -15.72 16.05 13.99
C VAL A 75 -14.49 16.08 13.11
N VAL A 76 -13.40 16.66 13.62
CA VAL A 76 -12.15 16.83 12.87
C VAL A 76 -11.08 15.92 13.45
N GLY A 77 -10.51 15.06 12.62
CA GLY A 77 -9.28 14.30 12.92
C GLY A 77 -8.13 14.83 12.08
N CYS A 78 -6.91 14.79 12.60
CA CYS A 78 -5.70 15.20 11.88
C CYS A 78 -4.61 14.14 12.01
N TRP A 79 -3.86 13.92 10.94
CA TRP A 79 -2.74 13.00 10.85
C TRP A 79 -1.52 13.74 10.34
N PHE A 80 -0.36 13.22 10.70
CA PHE A 80 0.92 13.83 10.40
C PHE A 80 1.88 12.78 9.89
N GLY A 81 2.78 13.22 9.02
CA GLY A 81 4.05 12.54 8.96
C GLY A 81 5.16 13.38 8.37
N THR A 82 6.34 12.80 8.23
CA THR A 82 7.56 13.57 7.97
C THR A 82 8.54 12.82 7.09
N ASN A 83 9.34 13.56 6.32
CA ASN A 83 10.54 13.02 5.66
C ASN A 83 11.76 13.00 6.61
N GLY A 84 11.59 13.40 7.86
CA GLY A 84 12.55 13.21 8.94
C GLY A 84 12.51 11.80 9.55
N LEU A 85 13.19 11.60 10.67
CA LEU A 85 13.17 10.31 11.40
C LEU A 85 11.94 10.18 12.28
N THR A 86 11.52 11.27 12.93
CA THR A 86 10.38 11.25 13.85
C THR A 86 9.54 12.51 13.76
N THR A 87 8.25 12.38 14.05
CA THR A 87 7.33 13.50 14.27
C THR A 87 6.85 13.49 15.72
N THR A 88 6.93 14.64 16.37
CA THR A 88 6.31 14.87 17.68
C THR A 88 5.46 16.13 17.65
N LEU A 89 4.44 16.18 18.51
CA LEU A 89 3.49 17.28 18.58
C LEU A 89 3.68 18.06 19.88
N SER A 90 3.57 19.39 19.79
CA SER A 90 3.64 20.34 20.89
C SER A 90 2.60 21.45 20.72
N GLY A 91 2.50 22.39 21.66
CA GLY A 91 1.44 23.39 21.65
C GLY A 91 0.11 22.79 22.12
N ASP A 92 -1.01 23.19 21.51
CA ASP A 92 -2.34 22.69 21.86
C ASP A 92 -2.56 21.26 21.34
N SER A 93 -2.01 20.29 22.07
CA SER A 93 -1.87 18.88 21.64
C SER A 93 -2.61 17.90 22.55
N ALA A 94 -3.52 18.40 23.40
CA ALA A 94 -4.20 17.58 24.42
C ALA A 94 -5.06 16.45 23.82
N THR A 95 -5.59 16.64 22.62
CA THR A 95 -6.39 15.63 21.89
C THR A 95 -5.55 14.74 20.98
N CYS A 96 -4.22 14.84 21.05
CA CYS A 96 -3.33 14.13 20.16
C CYS A 96 -2.82 12.84 20.78
N THR A 97 -2.69 11.81 19.94
CA THR A 97 -1.96 10.61 20.33
C THR A 97 -0.53 11.04 20.59
N SER A 98 -0.01 10.69 21.76
CA SER A 98 1.36 10.94 22.20
C SER A 98 1.81 12.40 22.39
N PRO A 99 1.33 13.12 23.43
CA PRO A 99 2.05 14.28 23.93
C PRO A 99 3.45 13.82 24.41
N GLY A 100 4.47 13.94 23.55
CA GLY A 100 5.87 13.64 23.85
C GLY A 100 6.39 12.22 23.56
N THR A 101 5.66 11.34 22.87
CA THR A 101 6.16 9.97 22.51
C THR A 101 6.04 9.69 21.01
N ALA A 102 7.13 9.80 20.25
CA ALA A 102 7.08 9.58 18.80
C ALA A 102 6.59 8.16 18.43
N LEU A 103 5.67 8.09 17.46
CA LEU A 103 5.30 6.87 16.73
C LEU A 103 6.07 6.84 15.40
N GLY A 104 7.40 6.88 15.51
CA GLY A 104 8.29 7.10 14.37
C GLY A 104 7.92 8.37 13.61
N GLN A 105 7.69 8.26 12.31
CA GLN A 105 7.37 9.40 11.45
C GLN A 105 5.92 9.87 11.60
N PHE A 106 5.05 9.11 12.27
CA PHE A 106 3.61 9.32 12.35
C PHE A 106 3.17 10.04 13.64
N ALA A 107 2.10 10.82 13.54
CA ALA A 107 1.31 11.27 14.69
C ALA A 107 -0.15 11.52 14.28
N ALA A 108 -1.05 11.62 15.25
CA ALA A 108 -2.45 11.92 15.00
C ALA A 108 -3.10 12.75 16.13
N CYS A 109 -4.18 13.46 15.80
CA CYS A 109 -5.04 14.19 16.72
C CYS A 109 -6.50 13.85 16.48
N ASN A 110 -7.20 13.49 17.55
CA ASN A 110 -8.64 13.24 17.57
C ASN A 110 -9.11 12.15 16.57
N ALA A 111 -8.21 11.25 16.14
CA ALA A 111 -8.49 10.22 15.13
C ALA A 111 -9.59 9.23 15.57
N VAL A 112 -9.56 8.78 16.83
CA VAL A 112 -10.56 7.84 17.36
C VAL A 112 -11.97 8.45 17.32
N ALA A 113 -12.13 9.69 17.77
CA ALA A 113 -13.40 10.38 17.73
C ALA A 113 -13.87 10.63 16.29
N PHE A 114 -12.93 10.99 15.40
CA PHE A 114 -13.22 11.13 13.97
C PHE A 114 -13.77 9.81 13.39
N PHE A 115 -13.06 8.69 13.54
CA PHE A 115 -13.50 7.42 12.97
C PHE A 115 -14.82 6.93 13.55
N ALA A 116 -15.06 7.13 14.85
CA ALA A 116 -16.36 6.84 15.48
C ALA A 116 -17.52 7.63 14.84
N ALA A 117 -17.25 8.83 14.32
CA ALA A 117 -18.23 9.68 13.64
C ALA A 117 -18.45 9.34 12.16
N THR A 118 -17.80 8.29 11.61
CA THR A 118 -17.87 7.96 10.17
C THR A 118 -18.98 6.99 9.79
N SER A 119 -19.86 6.58 10.72
CA SER A 119 -20.87 5.54 10.48
C SER A 119 -21.79 5.83 9.28
N ALA A 120 -22.11 7.12 9.04
CA ALA A 120 -22.93 7.56 7.92
C ALA A 120 -22.18 7.72 6.58
N VAL A 121 -20.84 7.63 6.57
CA VAL A 121 -20.01 7.83 5.37
C VAL A 121 -20.35 6.79 4.32
N THR A 122 -20.61 7.23 3.08
CA THR A 122 -20.75 6.32 1.94
C THR A 122 -19.39 6.02 1.34
N VAL A 123 -19.00 4.75 1.32
CA VAL A 123 -17.68 4.33 0.82
C VAL A 123 -17.82 3.81 -0.61
N PRO A 124 -17.06 4.37 -1.58
CA PRO A 124 -17.10 3.89 -2.95
C PRO A 124 -16.54 2.46 -3.05
N PRO A 125 -17.10 1.61 -3.92
CA PRO A 125 -16.56 0.27 -4.15
C PRO A 125 -15.13 0.34 -4.68
N LEU A 126 -14.30 -0.64 -4.33
CA LEU A 126 -12.91 -0.73 -4.80
C LEU A 126 -12.82 -0.77 -6.33
N GLY A 127 -13.77 -1.44 -6.99
CA GLY A 127 -13.68 -1.75 -8.42
C GLY A 127 -12.69 -2.89 -8.69
N ILE A 128 -12.45 -3.16 -9.96
CA ILE A 128 -11.54 -4.21 -10.43
C ILE A 128 -10.40 -3.56 -11.21
N GLY A 129 -9.16 -3.85 -10.80
CA GLY A 129 -7.97 -3.37 -11.47
C GLY A 129 -7.71 -4.05 -12.81
N ARG A 130 -6.81 -3.49 -13.60
CA ARG A 130 -6.36 -4.07 -14.89
C ARG A 130 -5.70 -5.45 -14.73
N ASN A 131 -5.28 -5.80 -13.53
CA ASN A 131 -4.78 -7.14 -13.17
C ASN A 131 -5.90 -8.16 -12.90
N GLY A 132 -7.17 -7.75 -12.95
CA GLY A 132 -8.33 -8.63 -12.82
C GLY A 132 -8.72 -8.98 -11.38
N VAL A 133 -8.11 -8.34 -10.38
CA VAL A 133 -8.45 -8.48 -8.96
C VAL A 133 -9.06 -7.19 -8.40
N PRO A 134 -9.73 -7.22 -7.23
CA PRO A 134 -10.18 -6.00 -6.57
C PRO A 134 -9.03 -4.99 -6.42
N CYS A 135 -9.32 -3.71 -6.64
CA CYS A 135 -8.34 -2.66 -6.41
C CYS A 135 -7.87 -2.66 -4.94
N TYR A 136 -6.58 -2.43 -4.74
CA TYR A 136 -5.97 -2.53 -3.42
C TYR A 136 -6.41 -1.40 -2.46
N THR A 137 -6.30 -1.72 -1.17
CA THR A 137 -6.46 -0.78 -0.05
C THR A 137 -5.15 -0.63 0.69
N THR A 138 -5.05 0.32 1.63
CA THR A 138 -3.86 0.49 2.50
C THR A 138 -3.50 -0.73 3.31
N ARG A 139 -4.41 -1.70 3.44
CA ARG A 139 -4.21 -2.95 4.18
C ARG A 139 -4.02 -4.17 3.29
N SER A 140 -3.80 -3.96 1.99
CA SER A 140 -3.49 -5.01 1.02
C SER A 140 -2.00 -5.31 1.03
N PHE A 141 -1.61 -6.56 1.32
CA PHE A 141 -0.20 -6.95 1.31
C PHE A 141 0.55 -6.69 -0.02
N GLN A 142 -0.17 -6.48 -1.12
CA GLN A 142 0.39 -6.12 -2.43
C GLN A 142 1.02 -4.73 -2.49
N ILE A 143 0.71 -3.84 -1.55
CA ILE A 143 1.24 -2.48 -1.51
C ILE A 143 2.05 -2.17 -0.25
N VAL A 144 1.76 -2.85 0.86
CA VAL A 144 2.32 -2.49 2.17
C VAL A 144 3.81 -2.79 2.27
N ASP A 145 4.46 -2.06 3.16
CA ASP A 145 5.83 -2.32 3.61
C ASP A 145 5.87 -2.64 5.11
N MET A 146 6.90 -2.22 5.86
CA MET A 146 6.98 -2.46 7.31
C MET A 146 6.00 -1.59 8.11
N ASP A 147 5.63 -0.43 7.56
CA ASP A 147 4.89 0.64 8.23
C ASP A 147 3.60 0.93 7.45
N GLN A 148 2.74 -0.09 7.29
CA GLN A 148 1.48 0.10 6.57
C GLN A 148 0.62 1.21 7.20
N SER A 149 -0.31 1.79 6.45
CA SER A 149 -1.14 2.91 6.92
C SER A 149 -0.34 4.13 7.43
N ASP A 150 0.93 4.29 7.04
CA ASP A 150 1.74 5.41 7.50
C ASP A 150 1.42 6.73 6.78
N ASN A 151 1.70 7.82 7.50
CA ASN A 151 1.87 9.18 6.98
C ASN A 151 0.63 9.72 6.20
N VAL A 152 0.76 10.65 5.25
CA VAL A 152 -0.41 11.36 4.68
C VAL A 152 -0.31 11.56 3.17
N VAL A 153 -1.44 11.81 2.49
CA VAL A 153 -1.52 12.09 1.04
C VAL A 153 -1.20 13.56 0.74
N THR A 154 -1.33 14.45 1.74
CA THR A 154 -1.01 15.88 1.64
C THR A 154 0.27 16.13 0.83
N THR A 155 0.12 17.00 -0.18
CA THR A 155 1.22 17.56 -0.97
C THR A 155 1.19 19.08 -0.83
N TYR A 156 2.36 19.70 -0.63
CA TYR A 156 2.53 21.15 -0.66
C TYR A 156 3.18 21.60 -1.96
N LEU A 157 3.09 22.91 -2.23
CA LEU A 157 3.86 23.58 -3.28
C LEU A 157 5.06 24.27 -2.64
N LEU A 158 6.25 24.03 -3.20
CA LEU A 158 7.49 24.73 -2.85
C LEU A 158 8.09 25.33 -4.11
N ASP A 159 8.24 26.65 -4.15
CA ASP A 159 9.03 27.31 -5.21
C ASP A 159 10.52 27.04 -4.97
N PRO A 160 11.23 26.34 -5.87
CA PRO A 160 12.62 25.96 -5.66
C PRO A 160 13.59 27.15 -5.67
N ASN A 161 13.19 28.30 -6.23
CA ASN A 161 14.04 29.49 -6.31
C ASN A 161 13.82 30.41 -5.11
N THR A 162 12.55 30.63 -4.74
CA THR A 162 12.18 31.56 -3.67
C THR A 162 12.00 30.89 -2.32
N LEU A 163 11.97 29.54 -2.28
CA LEU A 163 11.64 28.72 -1.12
C LEU A 163 10.27 29.04 -0.51
N LYS A 164 9.36 29.61 -1.31
CA LYS A 164 8.03 29.99 -0.86
C LYS A 164 7.12 28.76 -0.80
N LEU A 165 6.56 28.51 0.38
CA LEU A 165 5.67 27.38 0.65
C LEU A 165 4.19 27.76 0.51
N ALA A 166 3.36 26.83 0.03
CA ALA A 166 1.92 27.02 -0.05
C ALA A 166 1.15 25.69 0.01
N GLN A 167 -0.13 25.76 0.41
CA GLN A 167 -1.06 24.65 0.21
C GLN A 167 -1.22 24.37 -1.30
N LYS A 168 -1.37 23.10 -1.69
CA LYS A 168 -1.61 22.73 -3.09
C LYS A 168 -3.07 23.00 -3.48
N THR A 169 -3.31 24.20 -3.97
CA THR A 169 -4.60 24.65 -4.53
C THR A 169 -4.37 25.17 -5.94
N VAL A 170 -5.42 25.19 -6.76
CA VAL A 170 -5.37 25.75 -8.12
C VAL A 170 -4.93 27.23 -8.07
N ALA A 171 -5.45 28.00 -7.11
CA ALA A 171 -5.08 29.40 -6.94
C ALA A 171 -3.59 29.58 -6.60
N ASN A 172 -3.05 28.76 -5.70
CA ASN A 172 -1.65 28.84 -5.30
C ASN A 172 -0.70 28.38 -6.41
N ALA A 173 -1.09 27.36 -7.19
CA ALA A 173 -0.33 26.90 -8.35
C ALA A 173 -0.20 27.99 -9.43
N LEU A 174 -1.24 28.82 -9.63
CA LEU A 174 -1.19 29.98 -10.53
C LEU A 174 -0.27 31.09 -10.00
N LEU A 175 -0.19 31.27 -8.68
CA LEU A 175 0.70 32.25 -8.04
C LEU A 175 2.17 31.79 -8.01
N LEU A 176 2.41 30.48 -8.05
CA LEU A 176 3.74 29.86 -8.01
C LEU A 176 3.93 28.92 -9.23
N PRO A 177 4.01 29.45 -10.46
CA PRO A 177 4.06 28.63 -11.67
C PRO A 177 5.31 27.74 -11.78
N ASN A 178 6.35 28.02 -11.00
CA ASN A 178 7.59 27.24 -10.95
C ASN A 178 7.66 26.31 -9.73
N ALA A 179 6.63 26.28 -8.87
CA ALA A 179 6.65 25.43 -7.70
C ALA A 179 6.61 23.95 -8.07
N THR A 180 7.32 23.16 -7.27
CA THR A 180 7.29 21.71 -7.32
C THR A 180 6.44 21.16 -6.19
N ASP A 181 5.84 19.99 -6.45
CA ASP A 181 5.18 19.21 -5.41
C ASP A 181 6.20 18.71 -4.39
N VAL A 182 5.90 18.93 -3.11
CA VAL A 182 6.62 18.35 -1.99
C VAL A 182 5.67 17.45 -1.22
N ASN A 183 6.05 16.19 -1.08
CA ASN A 183 5.26 15.16 -0.43
C ASN A 183 6.17 14.17 0.29
N ASN A 184 5.56 13.18 0.92
CA ASN A 184 6.23 12.03 1.50
C ASN A 184 5.94 10.77 0.67
N GLY A 185 6.73 9.71 0.86
CA GLY A 185 6.54 8.41 0.21
C GLY A 185 5.54 7.46 0.88
N SER A 186 4.56 7.99 1.64
CA SER A 186 3.53 7.23 2.40
C SER A 186 2.89 6.10 1.59
N ASP A 187 2.46 5.04 2.25
CA ASP A 187 1.59 4.01 1.66
C ASP A 187 0.25 4.57 1.16
N ASN A 188 -0.31 5.58 1.84
CA ASN A 188 -1.52 6.26 1.40
C ASN A 188 -1.30 7.02 0.09
N LEU A 189 -0.20 7.77 -0.01
CA LEU A 189 0.15 8.52 -1.22
C LEU A 189 0.54 7.58 -2.37
N LEU A 190 1.33 6.54 -2.07
CA LEU A 190 1.68 5.46 -2.99
C LEU A 190 0.42 4.82 -3.58
N LEU A 191 -0.56 4.50 -2.74
CA LEU A 191 -1.81 3.90 -3.17
C LEU A 191 -2.59 4.84 -4.10
N ASP A 192 -2.82 6.09 -3.69
CA ASP A 192 -3.71 7.01 -4.39
C ASP A 192 -3.12 7.57 -5.68
N LEU A 193 -1.85 7.96 -5.66
CA LEU A 193 -1.23 8.69 -6.76
C LEU A 193 -0.43 7.80 -7.73
N PHE A 194 -0.08 6.57 -7.33
CA PHE A 194 0.81 5.73 -8.13
C PHE A 194 0.22 4.34 -8.43
N TYR A 195 -0.12 3.57 -7.40
CA TYR A 195 -0.54 2.18 -7.58
C TYR A 195 -1.94 2.07 -8.19
N ARG A 196 -2.94 2.80 -7.66
CA ARG A 196 -4.29 2.81 -8.22
C ARG A 196 -4.30 3.28 -9.69
N PRO A 197 -3.65 4.41 -10.06
CA PRO A 197 -3.55 4.81 -11.46
C PRO A 197 -2.87 3.77 -12.36
N ALA A 198 -1.81 3.09 -11.88
CA ALA A 198 -1.14 2.03 -12.64
C ALA A 198 -2.09 0.87 -12.99
N LEU A 199 -2.99 0.52 -12.06
CA LEU A 199 -4.02 -0.50 -12.24
C LEU A 199 -5.32 0.03 -12.87
N GLY A 200 -5.45 1.33 -13.15
CA GLY A 200 -6.70 1.94 -13.63
C GLY A 200 -7.81 1.98 -12.58
N CYS A 201 -7.45 1.92 -11.31
CA CYS A 201 -8.33 2.07 -10.15
C CYS A 201 -8.48 3.55 -9.77
N THR A 202 -9.57 3.87 -9.09
CA THR A 202 -9.87 5.23 -8.61
C THR A 202 -9.68 5.32 -7.10
N ALA A 203 -9.04 6.39 -6.63
CA ALA A 203 -8.94 6.69 -5.20
C ALA A 203 -10.30 7.05 -4.60
N PHE A 204 -10.48 6.79 -3.30
CA PHE A 204 -11.57 7.40 -2.55
C PHE A 204 -11.19 8.84 -2.21
N THR A 205 -11.89 9.80 -2.81
CA THR A 205 -11.60 11.23 -2.67
C THR A 205 -12.76 12.00 -2.04
N ALA A 206 -12.47 13.13 -1.40
CA ALA A 206 -13.45 14.07 -0.87
C ALA A 206 -13.08 15.53 -1.21
N PRO A 207 -14.02 16.49 -1.10
CA PRO A 207 -13.75 17.90 -1.38
C PRO A 207 -12.56 18.45 -0.59
N ASN A 208 -11.69 19.20 -1.26
CA ASN A 208 -10.60 19.94 -0.63
C ASN A 208 -11.15 21.25 -0.03
N LEU A 209 -11.19 21.35 1.29
CA LEU A 209 -11.69 22.51 2.01
C LEU A 209 -10.78 23.75 1.87
N ALA A 210 -9.51 23.58 1.46
CA ALA A 210 -8.63 24.68 1.10
C ALA A 210 -8.82 25.15 -0.35
N ASP A 211 -9.50 24.36 -1.18
CA ASP A 211 -9.80 24.66 -2.58
C ASP A 211 -11.20 24.16 -2.98
N PRO A 212 -12.29 24.80 -2.50
CA PRO A 212 -13.64 24.27 -2.66
C PRO A 212 -14.13 24.12 -4.11
N ASN A 213 -13.48 24.82 -5.05
CA ASN A 213 -13.76 24.73 -6.49
C ASN A 213 -12.72 23.89 -7.24
N GLY A 214 -11.70 23.39 -6.53
CA GLY A 214 -10.66 22.54 -7.07
C GLY A 214 -11.08 21.06 -7.15
N PRO A 215 -10.20 20.20 -7.67
CA PRO A 215 -10.45 18.77 -7.69
C PRO A 215 -10.52 18.19 -6.25
N PRO A 216 -11.30 17.12 -6.04
CA PRO A 216 -11.28 16.40 -4.78
C PRO A 216 -9.92 15.71 -4.58
N VAL A 217 -9.57 15.44 -3.32
CA VAL A 217 -8.27 14.87 -2.93
C VAL A 217 -8.46 13.58 -2.17
N GLY A 218 -7.46 12.68 -2.27
CA GLY A 218 -7.33 11.54 -1.38
C GLY A 218 -6.87 11.97 0.01
N ALA A 219 -6.95 11.05 0.97
CA ALA A 219 -6.50 11.25 2.35
C ALA A 219 -6.33 9.90 3.05
N LEU A 220 -5.45 9.83 4.05
CA LEU A 220 -5.30 8.68 4.94
C LEU A 220 -6.65 8.28 5.53
N ALA A 221 -7.41 9.25 6.05
CA ALA A 221 -8.70 8.97 6.66
C ALA A 221 -9.67 8.26 5.70
N LEU A 222 -9.68 8.65 4.42
CA LEU A 222 -10.53 8.04 3.40
C LEU A 222 -10.06 6.62 3.08
N ASN A 223 -8.74 6.43 2.92
CA ASN A 223 -8.15 5.14 2.65
C ASN A 223 -8.39 4.15 3.79
N GLU A 224 -8.24 4.57 5.05
CA GLU A 224 -8.49 3.72 6.22
C GLU A 224 -9.97 3.39 6.41
N ILE A 225 -10.88 4.33 6.15
CA ILE A 225 -12.32 4.04 6.13
C ILE A 225 -12.63 2.99 5.05
N GLN A 226 -12.03 3.09 3.87
CA GLN A 226 -12.26 2.13 2.79
C GLN A 226 -11.64 0.76 3.10
N ALA A 227 -10.41 0.73 3.61
CA ALA A 227 -9.72 -0.49 4.01
C ALA A 227 -10.48 -1.23 5.12
N GLN A 228 -10.91 -0.52 6.17
CA GLN A 228 -11.67 -1.11 7.28
C GLN A 228 -12.99 -1.75 6.82
N ARG A 229 -13.62 -1.24 5.76
CA ARG A 229 -14.91 -1.73 5.27
C ARG A 229 -14.82 -2.75 4.14
N MET A 230 -13.72 -2.76 3.39
CA MET A 230 -13.64 -3.49 2.12
C MET A 230 -12.42 -4.38 1.97
N GLN A 231 -11.39 -4.23 2.81
CA GLN A 231 -10.26 -5.16 2.79
C GLN A 231 -10.75 -6.55 3.26
N VAL A 232 -10.47 -7.55 2.43
CA VAL A 232 -10.67 -8.95 2.78
C VAL A 232 -9.36 -9.56 3.24
N TYR A 233 -9.46 -10.67 3.97
CA TYR A 233 -8.27 -11.39 4.43
C TYR A 233 -7.36 -11.80 3.26
N PRO A 234 -6.02 -11.73 3.41
CA PRO A 234 -5.31 -11.24 4.59
C PRO A 234 -5.35 -9.71 4.71
N VAL A 235 -5.51 -9.22 5.94
CA VAL A 235 -5.55 -7.80 6.28
C VAL A 235 -4.21 -7.45 6.91
N ALA A 236 -3.48 -6.50 6.32
CA ALA A 236 -2.31 -5.93 6.96
C ALA A 236 -2.77 -4.97 8.07
N GLU A 237 -2.26 -5.19 9.27
CA GLU A 237 -2.41 -4.30 10.43
C GLU A 237 -1.01 -4.08 11.01
N ILE A 238 -0.77 -2.93 11.66
CA ILE A 238 0.54 -2.58 12.23
C ILE A 238 1.07 -3.74 13.10
N PRO A 239 2.15 -4.44 12.71
CA PRO A 239 2.66 -5.57 13.48
C PRO A 239 3.47 -5.08 14.70
N PRO A 240 3.70 -5.92 15.72
CA PRO A 240 4.47 -5.52 16.90
C PRO A 240 5.95 -5.23 16.59
N LEU A 241 6.47 -5.76 15.48
CA LEU A 241 7.85 -5.56 15.00
C LEU A 241 8.02 -4.39 14.03
N ASP A 242 6.98 -3.58 13.84
CA ASP A 242 7.06 -2.27 13.19
C ASP A 242 7.81 -1.29 14.10
N ASP A 243 8.73 -0.51 13.52
CA ASP A 243 9.63 0.32 14.29
C ASP A 243 8.99 1.62 14.81
N PHE A 244 7.81 1.98 14.31
CA PHE A 244 7.01 3.11 14.80
C PHE A 244 6.32 2.78 16.12
N VAL A 245 6.17 1.50 16.46
CA VAL A 245 5.55 1.05 17.71
C VAL A 245 6.55 0.49 18.74
N PHE A 246 7.84 0.76 18.55
CA PHE A 246 8.89 0.38 19.48
C PHE A 246 9.02 1.32 20.68
N ALA A 247 9.26 0.77 21.88
CA ALA A 247 9.72 1.55 23.04
C ALA A 247 11.18 2.03 22.83
N SER A 248 11.98 1.16 22.22
CA SER A 248 13.36 1.38 21.78
C SER A 248 13.68 0.39 20.66
N ALA A 249 14.76 0.62 19.90
CA ALA A 249 15.09 -0.18 18.72
C ALA A 249 15.00 -1.70 18.98
N GLY A 250 14.10 -2.38 18.26
CA GLY A 250 13.86 -3.83 18.35
C GLY A 250 13.03 -4.28 19.56
N VAL A 251 12.47 -3.34 20.35
CA VAL A 251 11.66 -3.63 21.54
C VAL A 251 10.21 -3.19 21.31
N PRO A 252 9.30 -4.13 20.95
CA PRO A 252 7.88 -3.86 20.79
C PRO A 252 7.25 -3.20 22.02
N ASP A 253 6.41 -2.19 21.80
CA ASP A 253 5.59 -1.57 22.84
C ASP A 253 4.10 -1.73 22.52
N PHE A 254 3.40 -2.53 23.32
CA PHE A 254 1.99 -2.84 23.10
C PHE A 254 1.12 -1.58 23.16
N TYR A 255 1.43 -0.62 24.04
CA TYR A 255 0.64 0.60 24.16
C TYR A 255 0.78 1.49 22.92
N ARG A 256 2.01 1.64 22.40
CA ARG A 256 2.23 2.34 21.12
C ARG A 256 1.52 1.65 19.96
N GLN A 257 1.52 0.32 19.94
CA GLN A 257 0.80 -0.44 18.92
C GLN A 257 -0.72 -0.19 18.96
N VAL A 258 -1.33 -0.20 20.16
CA VAL A 258 -2.74 0.15 20.35
C VAL A 258 -3.00 1.57 19.85
N LEU A 259 -2.20 2.55 20.29
CA LEU A 259 -2.36 3.95 19.90
C LEU A 259 -2.27 4.15 18.39
N TYR A 260 -1.32 3.49 17.73
CA TYR A 260 -1.17 3.57 16.29
C TYR A 260 -2.41 3.00 15.60
N ARG A 261 -2.78 1.76 15.92
CA ARG A 261 -3.91 1.06 15.29
C ARG A 261 -5.21 1.84 15.43
N GLU A 262 -5.51 2.35 16.63
CA GLU A 262 -6.69 3.18 16.86
C GLU A 262 -6.63 4.50 16.06
N SER A 263 -5.43 5.04 15.84
CA SER A 263 -5.22 6.25 15.03
C SER A 263 -5.39 6.03 13.53
N VAL A 264 -5.41 4.79 13.05
CA VAL A 264 -5.62 4.45 11.63
C VAL A 264 -6.82 3.52 11.43
N PHE A 265 -7.78 3.54 12.36
CA PHE A 265 -9.02 2.78 12.31
C PHE A 265 -8.84 1.25 12.20
N GLN A 266 -7.75 0.72 12.75
CA GLN A 266 -7.50 -0.72 12.85
C GLN A 266 -8.06 -1.29 14.14
N SER A 267 -8.21 -2.61 14.17
CA SER A 267 -8.66 -3.30 15.39
C SER A 267 -7.55 -3.26 16.45
N PRO A 268 -7.89 -3.05 17.73
CA PRO A 268 -6.90 -3.14 18.80
C PRO A 268 -6.18 -4.50 18.80
N PRO A 269 -4.85 -4.52 18.99
CA PRO A 269 -4.07 -5.74 19.02
C PRO A 269 -4.40 -6.59 20.25
N VAL A 270 -4.12 -7.90 20.18
CA VAL A 270 -4.31 -8.83 21.32
C VAL A 270 -2.95 -9.13 21.96
N GLN A 271 -2.79 -8.75 23.23
CA GLN A 271 -1.50 -8.74 23.94
C GLN A 271 -0.73 -10.08 23.93
N SER A 272 -1.42 -11.23 23.86
CA SER A 272 -0.79 -12.55 23.94
C SER A 272 -0.11 -13.04 22.66
N ASN A 273 -0.24 -12.34 21.53
CA ASN A 273 0.03 -12.91 20.20
C ASN A 273 1.18 -12.24 19.45
N THR A 274 2.09 -11.52 20.12
CA THR A 274 3.06 -10.65 19.44
C THR A 274 3.94 -11.37 18.41
N SER A 275 4.48 -12.54 18.76
CA SER A 275 5.26 -13.38 17.85
C SER A 275 4.43 -13.98 16.72
N GLU A 276 3.19 -14.38 17.00
CA GLU A 276 2.28 -14.95 15.99
C GLU A 276 1.86 -13.90 14.97
N GLU A 277 1.60 -12.68 15.43
CA GLU A 277 1.19 -11.55 14.60
C GLU A 277 2.33 -11.06 13.70
N SER A 278 3.54 -10.96 14.26
CA SER A 278 4.73 -10.63 13.48
C SER A 278 5.04 -11.71 12.43
N LEU A 279 4.92 -12.99 12.81
CA LEU A 279 5.07 -14.11 11.88
C LEU A 279 4.00 -14.07 10.79
N PHE A 280 2.74 -13.78 11.15
CA PHE A 280 1.64 -13.64 10.20
C PHE A 280 1.93 -12.53 9.17
N TYR A 281 2.43 -11.38 9.61
CA TYR A 281 2.79 -10.28 8.72
C TYR A 281 3.90 -10.70 7.74
N CYS A 282 5.01 -11.26 8.25
CA CYS A 282 6.12 -11.75 7.43
C CYS A 282 5.69 -12.86 6.45
N GLN A 283 4.79 -13.76 6.86
CA GLN A 283 4.26 -14.81 6.00
C GLN A 283 3.46 -14.22 4.83
N ASN A 284 2.71 -13.15 5.05
CA ASN A 284 1.95 -12.51 3.96
C ASN A 284 2.81 -11.61 3.09
N LEU A 285 3.86 -10.98 3.62
CA LEU A 285 4.89 -10.38 2.78
C LEU A 285 5.49 -11.42 1.82
N LEU A 286 5.82 -12.61 2.32
CA LEU A 286 6.36 -13.70 1.49
C LEU A 286 5.35 -14.27 0.50
N ASN A 287 4.12 -14.56 0.94
CA ASN A 287 3.15 -15.35 0.19
C ASN A 287 2.18 -14.52 -0.65
N VAL A 288 2.05 -13.21 -0.37
CA VAL A 288 1.13 -12.30 -1.06
C VAL A 288 1.88 -11.18 -1.74
N ALA A 289 2.70 -10.41 -1.02
CA ALA A 289 3.38 -9.25 -1.59
C ALA A 289 4.40 -9.65 -2.66
N ALA A 290 5.32 -10.57 -2.34
CA ALA A 290 6.37 -10.97 -3.28
C ALA A 290 5.84 -11.57 -4.59
N PRO A 291 4.82 -12.46 -4.60
CA PRO A 291 4.19 -12.92 -5.84
C PRO A 291 3.40 -11.82 -6.57
N ALA A 292 2.80 -10.86 -5.85
CA ALA A 292 2.03 -9.78 -6.48
C ALA A 292 2.92 -8.86 -7.33
N PHE A 293 4.17 -8.64 -6.94
CA PHE A 293 5.13 -7.91 -7.78
C PHE A 293 5.39 -8.60 -9.13
N ILE A 294 5.21 -9.92 -9.21
CA ILE A 294 5.31 -10.69 -10.46
C ILE A 294 4.02 -10.56 -11.27
N THR A 295 2.84 -10.69 -10.64
CA THR A 295 1.56 -10.60 -11.36
C THR A 295 1.27 -9.18 -11.86
N ASP A 296 1.69 -8.17 -11.10
CA ASP A 296 1.43 -6.77 -11.41
C ASP A 296 2.56 -6.11 -12.18
N LEU A 297 3.66 -6.83 -12.42
CA LEU A 297 4.88 -6.34 -13.06
C LEU A 297 4.65 -5.41 -14.25
N LYS A 298 3.81 -5.82 -15.20
CA LYS A 298 3.52 -5.06 -16.43
C LYS A 298 2.81 -3.72 -16.19
N PHE A 299 2.21 -3.55 -15.02
CA PHE A 299 1.58 -2.31 -14.59
C PHE A 299 2.52 -1.43 -13.78
N LEU A 300 3.59 -1.98 -13.19
CA LEU A 300 4.51 -1.27 -12.31
C LEU A 300 5.79 -0.80 -13.02
N VAL A 301 6.32 -1.60 -13.95
CA VAL A 301 7.56 -1.26 -14.69
C VAL A 301 7.33 -0.05 -15.59
N ASN A 302 8.31 0.86 -15.62
CA ASN A 302 8.30 2.13 -16.36
C ASN A 302 7.14 3.08 -15.98
N LYS A 303 6.51 2.88 -14.82
CA LYS A 303 5.63 3.90 -14.23
C LYS A 303 6.43 4.87 -13.37
N THR A 304 5.95 6.10 -13.29
CA THR A 304 6.55 7.15 -12.45
C THR A 304 6.80 6.61 -11.04
N SER A 305 8.02 6.79 -10.56
CA SER A 305 8.38 6.47 -9.17
C SER A 305 7.86 7.58 -8.24
N PRO A 306 7.30 7.23 -7.07
CA PRO A 306 7.00 8.20 -6.02
C PRO A 306 8.23 8.96 -5.52
N ALA A 307 9.39 8.29 -5.51
CA ALA A 307 10.66 8.88 -5.13
C ALA A 307 11.74 8.43 -6.13
N PRO A 308 11.99 9.18 -7.22
CA PRO A 308 12.96 8.80 -8.25
C PRO A 308 14.39 8.60 -7.75
N ALA A 309 14.75 9.23 -6.62
CA ALA A 309 16.04 9.02 -5.96
C ALA A 309 16.15 7.63 -5.27
N MET A 310 15.02 6.99 -4.96
CA MET A 310 14.97 5.68 -4.30
C MET A 310 14.74 4.54 -5.29
N GLY A 311 13.99 4.79 -6.37
CA GLY A 311 13.75 3.81 -7.42
C GLY A 311 13.48 4.45 -8.77
N LYS A 312 14.04 3.88 -9.84
CA LYS A 312 13.87 4.35 -11.22
C LYS A 312 12.40 4.40 -11.69
N ASP A 313 11.57 3.48 -11.21
CA ASP A 313 10.15 3.37 -11.54
C ASP A 313 9.35 2.82 -10.34
N LEU A 314 8.03 2.77 -10.47
CA LEU A 314 7.15 2.26 -9.41
C LEU A 314 7.53 0.83 -8.99
N PHE A 315 7.89 -0.03 -9.94
CA PHE A 315 8.33 -1.39 -9.63
C PHE A 315 9.57 -1.41 -8.76
N SER A 316 10.65 -0.73 -9.16
CA SER A 316 11.90 -0.76 -8.41
C SER A 316 11.79 -0.03 -7.06
N PHE A 317 10.93 0.99 -6.97
CA PHE A 317 10.56 1.64 -5.72
C PHE A 317 9.89 0.65 -4.74
N LEU A 318 8.90 -0.13 -5.20
CA LEU A 318 8.24 -1.15 -4.37
C LEU A 318 9.19 -2.28 -3.97
N MET A 319 10.06 -2.72 -4.89
CA MET A 319 11.04 -3.78 -4.61
C MET A 319 12.03 -3.36 -3.51
N GLN A 320 12.49 -2.11 -3.51
CA GLN A 320 13.39 -1.64 -2.44
C GLN A 320 12.67 -1.43 -1.12
N ARG A 321 11.39 -1.01 -1.11
CA ARG A 321 10.60 -0.93 0.13
C ARG A 321 10.48 -2.30 0.75
N PHE A 322 10.01 -3.27 -0.02
CA PHE A 322 9.91 -4.66 0.43
C PHE A 322 11.24 -5.20 0.97
N ALA A 323 12.33 -5.01 0.23
CA ALA A 323 13.64 -5.52 0.62
C ALA A 323 14.18 -4.88 1.92
N ALA A 324 13.84 -3.62 2.18
CA ALA A 324 14.15 -2.93 3.44
C ALA A 324 13.25 -3.40 4.60
N SER A 325 11.96 -3.62 4.34
CA SER A 325 10.97 -4.05 5.34
C SER A 325 11.24 -5.44 5.90
N TRP A 326 11.71 -6.36 5.06
CA TRP A 326 11.95 -7.75 5.48
C TRP A 326 12.88 -7.86 6.70
N PRO A 327 14.09 -7.28 6.71
CA PRO A 327 14.93 -7.27 7.91
C PRO A 327 14.46 -6.33 9.02
N ALA A 328 13.80 -5.21 8.69
CA ALA A 328 13.27 -4.29 9.70
C ALA A 328 12.23 -4.98 10.60
N LEU A 329 11.34 -5.78 10.01
CA LEU A 329 10.35 -6.60 10.70
C LEU A 329 10.93 -7.91 11.29
N ASN A 330 12.25 -8.09 11.25
CA ASN A 330 12.92 -9.30 11.71
C ASN A 330 12.48 -10.61 10.98
N CYS A 331 11.94 -10.50 9.77
CA CYS A 331 11.36 -11.64 9.05
C CYS A 331 12.39 -12.73 8.74
N ASN A 332 13.67 -12.38 8.56
CA ASN A 332 14.77 -13.34 8.40
C ASN A 332 14.91 -14.34 9.56
N ASN A 333 14.61 -13.92 10.79
CA ASN A 333 14.68 -14.80 11.96
C ASN A 333 13.36 -15.56 12.19
N LEU A 334 12.24 -14.99 11.75
CA LEU A 334 10.91 -15.62 11.87
C LEU A 334 10.68 -16.68 10.78
N ILE A 335 11.25 -16.48 9.59
CA ILE A 335 11.08 -17.35 8.42
C ILE A 335 12.45 -17.61 7.78
N PRO A 336 13.16 -18.67 8.16
CA PRO A 336 14.36 -19.10 7.47
C PRO A 336 14.05 -19.47 6.01
N LEU A 337 14.79 -18.88 5.07
CA LEU A 337 14.59 -19.10 3.63
C LEU A 337 15.80 -19.79 3.01
N THR A 338 15.51 -20.70 2.07
CA THR A 338 16.50 -21.34 1.20
C THR A 338 16.32 -20.82 -0.22
N GLY A 339 17.42 -20.41 -0.83
CA GLY A 339 17.48 -19.92 -2.19
C GLY A 339 17.36 -21.02 -3.24
N ASN A 340 17.20 -20.63 -4.50
CA ASN A 340 17.09 -21.59 -5.61
C ASN A 340 18.39 -22.39 -5.87
N ASN A 341 19.53 -21.94 -5.35
CA ASN A 341 20.81 -22.67 -5.31
C ASN A 341 20.95 -23.62 -4.09
N GLY A 342 19.94 -23.72 -3.23
CA GLY A 342 19.97 -24.56 -2.03
C GLY A 342 20.69 -23.94 -0.82
N LEU A 343 21.19 -22.70 -0.92
CA LEU A 343 21.86 -21.98 0.17
C LEU A 343 20.89 -21.06 0.93
N PRO A 344 21.16 -20.73 2.21
CA PRO A 344 20.36 -19.73 2.93
C PRO A 344 20.36 -18.37 2.22
N VAL A 345 19.21 -17.69 2.22
CA VAL A 345 19.06 -16.33 1.67
C VAL A 345 18.47 -15.40 2.73
N ALA A 346 18.90 -14.14 2.75
CA ALA A 346 18.51 -13.17 3.78
C ALA A 346 17.04 -12.71 3.66
N GLY A 347 16.47 -12.80 2.47
CA GLY A 347 15.07 -12.44 2.21
C GLY A 347 14.61 -12.96 0.85
N PRO A 348 13.30 -12.93 0.57
CA PRO A 348 12.76 -13.49 -0.66
C PRO A 348 13.01 -12.59 -1.88
N ILE A 349 13.33 -11.32 -1.64
CA ILE A 349 13.65 -10.32 -2.66
C ILE A 349 14.91 -9.56 -2.25
N THR A 350 15.80 -9.32 -3.20
CA THR A 350 16.94 -8.41 -3.06
C THR A 350 16.76 -7.23 -4.02
N ALA A 351 16.86 -6.00 -3.52
CA ALA A 351 16.87 -4.79 -4.35
C ALA A 351 18.26 -4.57 -4.98
N ASN A 352 18.29 -4.21 -6.26
CA ASN A 352 19.50 -4.00 -7.03
C ASN A 352 19.64 -2.50 -7.35
N PHE A 353 20.76 -1.90 -6.97
CA PHE A 353 21.02 -0.47 -7.09
C PHE A 353 22.03 -0.16 -8.19
N ASP A 354 21.90 1.02 -8.80
CA ASP A 354 22.94 1.56 -9.68
C ASP A 354 24.07 2.24 -8.88
N GLY A 355 25.05 2.82 -9.60
CA GLY A 355 26.18 3.52 -8.98
C GLY A 355 25.81 4.79 -8.20
N ASN A 356 24.58 5.31 -8.36
CA ASN A 356 24.06 6.46 -7.64
C ASN A 356 23.20 6.06 -6.43
N GLY A 357 23.05 4.76 -6.16
CA GLY A 357 22.21 4.27 -5.07
C GLY A 357 20.71 4.26 -5.40
N VAL A 358 20.32 4.37 -6.67
CA VAL A 358 18.91 4.28 -7.11
C VAL A 358 18.57 2.82 -7.38
N CYS A 359 17.47 2.32 -6.82
CA CYS A 359 17.01 0.96 -7.12
C CYS A 359 16.57 0.89 -8.59
N VAL A 360 17.22 0.01 -9.35
CA VAL A 360 16.94 -0.20 -10.78
C VAL A 360 16.27 -1.53 -11.07
N SER A 361 16.24 -2.46 -10.12
CA SER A 361 15.50 -3.71 -10.23
C SER A 361 15.47 -4.49 -8.92
N GLY A 362 14.89 -5.69 -8.91
CA GLY A 362 15.10 -6.64 -7.84
C GLY A 362 15.23 -8.09 -8.32
N THR A 363 15.76 -8.92 -7.42
CA THR A 363 16.11 -10.33 -7.61
C THR A 363 15.22 -11.17 -6.71
N PHE A 364 14.55 -12.18 -7.26
CA PHE A 364 13.71 -13.11 -6.49
C PHE A 364 14.53 -14.32 -6.07
N ASN A 365 14.60 -14.59 -4.77
CA ASN A 365 15.60 -15.51 -4.22
C ASN A 365 15.06 -16.93 -3.97
N THR A 366 13.76 -17.12 -3.79
CA THR A 366 13.21 -18.44 -3.42
C THR A 366 12.87 -19.30 -4.65
N PRO A 367 12.97 -20.64 -4.58
CA PRO A 367 12.61 -21.53 -5.67
C PRO A 367 11.19 -21.28 -6.20
N PHE A 368 10.24 -21.02 -5.30
CA PHE A 368 8.86 -20.71 -5.66
C PHE A 368 8.76 -19.43 -6.48
N LEU A 369 9.36 -18.32 -6.01
CA LEU A 369 9.26 -17.03 -6.70
C LEU A 369 9.95 -17.07 -8.08
N VAL A 370 11.08 -17.75 -8.17
CA VAL A 370 11.79 -17.97 -9.45
C VAL A 370 10.92 -18.77 -10.43
N GLN A 371 10.31 -19.86 -9.98
CA GLN A 371 9.40 -20.65 -10.84
C GLN A 371 8.13 -19.87 -11.21
N PHE A 372 7.58 -19.10 -10.28
CA PHE A 372 6.40 -18.28 -10.50
C PHE A 372 6.66 -17.18 -11.53
N LEU A 373 7.82 -16.51 -11.44
CA LEU A 373 8.29 -15.54 -12.44
C LEU A 373 8.41 -16.17 -13.83
N ARG A 374 9.03 -17.36 -13.93
CA ARG A 374 9.14 -18.09 -15.21
C ARG A 374 7.77 -18.41 -15.82
N HIS A 375 6.81 -18.84 -15.00
CA HIS A 375 5.45 -19.10 -15.45
C HIS A 375 4.74 -17.85 -16.00
N HIS A 376 5.13 -16.67 -15.50
CA HIS A 376 4.59 -15.36 -15.92
C HIS A 376 5.41 -14.69 -17.02
N GLY A 377 6.28 -15.45 -17.71
CA GLY A 377 7.05 -14.97 -18.86
C GLY A 377 8.30 -14.17 -18.48
N GLY A 378 8.74 -14.21 -17.23
CA GLY A 378 10.03 -13.66 -16.82
C GLY A 378 11.23 -14.54 -17.25
N PRO A 379 12.45 -13.96 -17.26
CA PRO A 379 13.65 -14.65 -17.72
C PRO A 379 14.07 -15.83 -16.81
N THR A 380 14.85 -16.77 -17.37
CA THR A 380 15.12 -18.08 -16.76
C THR A 380 16.23 -18.11 -15.71
N THR A 381 17.10 -17.09 -15.62
CA THR A 381 18.23 -17.04 -14.67
C THR A 381 17.93 -16.15 -13.48
N GLU A 382 18.30 -16.63 -12.28
CA GLU A 382 18.00 -16.08 -10.93
C GLU A 382 18.31 -14.60 -10.73
N ALA A 383 19.12 -13.99 -11.56
CA ALA A 383 19.42 -12.57 -11.48
C ALA A 383 19.37 -12.02 -12.90
N LEU A 384 18.40 -11.15 -13.18
CA LEU A 384 18.59 -9.95 -13.97
C LEU A 384 17.30 -9.12 -13.94
N ALA A 385 17.53 -7.81 -13.87
CA ALA A 385 16.53 -6.76 -13.89
C ALA A 385 15.41 -7.02 -14.88
N LEU A 386 14.16 -6.89 -14.43
CA LEU A 386 13.03 -6.64 -15.32
C LEU A 386 13.16 -5.19 -15.84
N SER A 387 14.19 -4.98 -16.67
CA SER A 387 14.30 -3.83 -17.54
C SER A 387 13.76 -4.24 -18.91
N ALA A 388 13.03 -3.35 -19.55
CA ALA A 388 12.28 -3.61 -20.76
C ALA A 388 13.13 -4.28 -21.85
N THR A 389 12.96 -5.58 -22.06
CA THR A 389 13.33 -6.22 -23.33
C THR A 389 12.46 -7.45 -23.59
N ALA A 390 11.16 -7.21 -23.78
CA ALA A 390 10.29 -8.14 -24.48
C ALA A 390 10.12 -7.66 -25.94
N THR A 391 11.19 -7.65 -26.75
CA THR A 391 11.07 -7.73 -28.22
C THR A 391 12.40 -8.07 -28.88
N THR A 392 12.53 -9.28 -29.44
CA THR A 392 12.92 -9.53 -30.85
C THR A 392 12.98 -11.03 -31.09
N THR A 393 11.89 -11.57 -31.62
CA THR A 393 11.90 -12.85 -32.31
C THR A 393 12.81 -12.71 -33.53
N SER A 394 13.95 -13.40 -33.50
CA SER A 394 14.84 -13.59 -34.65
C SER A 394 14.03 -14.12 -35.83
N THR A 395 13.74 -13.27 -36.80
CA THR A 395 13.21 -13.69 -38.11
C THR A 395 14.38 -13.68 -39.07
N THR A 396 14.83 -14.87 -39.44
CA THR A 396 15.92 -15.07 -40.39
C THR A 396 15.46 -14.62 -41.77
N THR A 397 16.12 -13.60 -42.31
CA THR A 397 15.96 -13.10 -43.67
C THR A 397 16.31 -14.20 -44.66
N SER A 398 15.36 -14.59 -45.52
CA SER A 398 15.64 -15.28 -46.77
C SER A 398 14.97 -14.53 -47.91
N THR A 399 15.84 -13.91 -48.70
CA THR A 399 15.59 -13.16 -49.91
C THR A 399 15.19 -14.12 -51.02
N THR A 400 13.99 -14.01 -51.59
CA THR A 400 13.73 -14.49 -52.96
C THR A 400 12.56 -13.76 -53.62
N THR A 401 12.94 -12.92 -54.60
CA THR A 401 12.32 -12.67 -55.90
C THR A 401 10.82 -12.38 -56.01
N ILE A 402 10.55 -11.13 -56.39
CA ILE A 402 9.27 -10.58 -56.85
C ILE A 402 8.88 -11.25 -58.18
N THR A 403 7.68 -11.81 -58.28
CA THR A 403 6.97 -11.94 -59.57
C THR A 403 5.49 -11.66 -59.38
N THR A 404 5.03 -10.72 -60.18
CA THR A 404 3.70 -10.11 -60.25
C THR A 404 2.63 -11.10 -60.69
N THR A 405 1.47 -11.18 -60.02
CA THR A 405 0.19 -11.45 -60.70
C THR A 405 -1.03 -11.07 -59.85
N THR A 406 -2.09 -10.81 -60.60
CA THR A 406 -3.27 -9.97 -60.36
C THR A 406 -4.38 -10.66 -59.55
N LYS A 407 -4.99 -9.89 -58.65
CA LYS A 407 -6.43 -9.81 -58.28
C LYS A 407 -7.35 -11.02 -58.57
N THR A 408 -8.01 -11.55 -57.53
CA THR A 408 -9.43 -11.96 -57.63
C THR A 408 -10.12 -11.87 -56.26
N THR A 409 -11.20 -11.12 -56.23
CA THR A 409 -12.13 -10.91 -55.11
C THR A 409 -13.14 -12.05 -55.10
N THR A 410 -13.36 -12.72 -53.97
CA THR A 410 -14.57 -13.55 -53.81
C THR A 410 -15.14 -13.45 -52.40
N THR A 411 -16.33 -12.87 -52.35
CA THR A 411 -17.26 -12.71 -51.24
C THR A 411 -17.96 -14.04 -50.94
N THR A 412 -18.02 -14.50 -49.68
CA THR A 412 -19.04 -15.51 -49.30
C THR A 412 -19.57 -15.35 -47.86
N LYS A 413 -20.76 -14.75 -47.80
CA LYS A 413 -21.95 -15.04 -46.99
C LYS A 413 -21.82 -15.70 -45.59
N THR A 414 -22.23 -14.91 -44.61
CA THR A 414 -22.75 -15.25 -43.28
C THR A 414 -23.89 -16.28 -43.34
N THR A 415 -23.81 -17.34 -42.53
CA THR A 415 -24.95 -18.21 -42.21
C THR A 415 -25.06 -18.35 -40.69
N THR A 416 -26.18 -17.87 -40.15
CA THR A 416 -26.56 -17.90 -38.75
C THR A 416 -27.25 -19.24 -38.47
N THR A 417 -26.73 -20.04 -37.54
CA THR A 417 -27.41 -21.25 -37.06
C THR A 417 -27.67 -21.14 -35.56
N LYS A 418 -28.95 -21.19 -35.23
CA LYS A 418 -29.57 -21.14 -33.91
C LYS A 418 -29.48 -22.56 -33.32
N THR A 419 -28.90 -22.73 -32.13
CA THR A 419 -28.95 -24.03 -31.42
C THR A 419 -29.41 -23.86 -29.99
N THR A 420 -30.40 -24.68 -29.69
CA THR A 420 -31.30 -24.70 -28.55
C THR A 420 -30.64 -25.29 -27.29
N THR A 421 -31.10 -24.81 -26.14
CA THR A 421 -30.81 -25.23 -24.78
C THR A 421 -31.27 -26.65 -24.47
N THR A 422 -30.39 -27.47 -23.88
CA THR A 422 -30.78 -28.65 -23.08
C THR A 422 -29.89 -28.82 -21.85
N LYS A 423 -30.57 -28.88 -20.69
CA LYS A 423 -30.10 -29.14 -19.33
C LYS A 423 -29.64 -30.60 -19.16
N PRO A 424 -28.48 -30.89 -18.52
CA PRO A 424 -28.19 -32.26 -18.10
C PRO A 424 -28.66 -32.52 -16.67
N THR A 425 -29.25 -33.70 -16.53
CA THR A 425 -29.85 -34.28 -15.32
C THR A 425 -28.80 -34.98 -14.47
N ARG A 426 -29.00 -34.90 -13.15
CA ARG A 426 -28.20 -35.49 -12.08
C ARG A 426 -28.32 -37.03 -12.07
N THR A 427 -27.19 -37.75 -12.05
CA THR A 427 -27.15 -39.18 -11.73
C THR A 427 -26.15 -39.47 -10.61
N ARG A 428 -26.65 -40.16 -9.60
CA ARG A 428 -25.96 -40.62 -8.39
C ARG A 428 -25.28 -41.95 -8.71
N ALA A 429 -23.96 -42.04 -8.54
CA ALA A 429 -23.22 -43.30 -8.65
C ALA A 429 -22.58 -43.66 -7.30
N THR A 430 -22.70 -44.93 -6.96
CA THR A 430 -22.48 -45.55 -5.65
C THR A 430 -21.03 -45.98 -5.47
N LYS A 431 -20.54 -45.94 -4.23
CA LYS A 431 -19.20 -46.35 -3.79
C LYS A 431 -18.84 -47.79 -4.21
N THR A 432 -17.60 -48.00 -4.61
CA THR A 432 -16.93 -49.31 -4.48
C THR A 432 -15.50 -49.10 -3.97
N LYS A 433 -15.14 -49.93 -2.99
CA LYS A 433 -13.94 -49.91 -2.17
C LYS A 433 -12.86 -50.75 -2.86
N THR A 434 -11.70 -50.18 -3.14
CA THR A 434 -10.51 -50.93 -3.58
C THR A 434 -9.34 -50.59 -2.67
N THR A 435 -8.83 -51.61 -2.00
CA THR A 435 -7.75 -51.60 -1.04
C THR A 435 -6.41 -51.70 -1.78
N THR A 436 -5.49 -50.76 -1.56
CA THR A 436 -4.05 -50.94 -1.83
C THR A 436 -3.25 -50.23 -0.75
N THR A 437 -2.14 -50.84 -0.34
CA THR A 437 -1.49 -50.68 0.97
C THR A 437 -0.29 -49.71 0.93
N GLN A 438 -0.32 -48.73 1.84
CA GLN A 438 0.75 -48.11 2.66
C GLN A 438 1.96 -47.36 2.03
N ALA A 439 2.08 -46.08 2.41
CA ALA A 439 3.30 -45.49 2.97
C ALA A 439 2.91 -44.36 3.96
N ALA A 440 3.59 -44.30 5.11
CA ALA A 440 3.22 -43.53 6.29
C ALA A 440 3.53 -42.03 6.18
N ALA A 441 2.60 -41.17 6.62
CA ALA A 441 2.88 -39.82 7.06
C ALA A 441 1.92 -39.46 8.21
N THR A 442 2.49 -39.09 9.35
CA THR A 442 1.80 -38.54 10.52
C THR A 442 1.13 -37.22 10.16
N SER A 443 -0.14 -37.22 9.74
CA SER A 443 -0.87 -35.98 9.45
C SER A 443 -1.75 -35.58 10.64
N THR A 444 -1.15 -34.87 11.60
CA THR A 444 -1.91 -33.95 12.45
C THR A 444 -2.50 -32.84 11.56
N CYS A 445 -3.68 -32.31 11.92
CA CYS A 445 -4.25 -31.16 11.21
C CYS A 445 -3.31 -29.95 11.28
N ALA A 446 -3.35 -29.08 10.28
CA ALA A 446 -2.60 -27.84 10.26
C ALA A 446 -3.09 -26.92 11.41
N ALA A 447 -2.16 -26.26 12.09
CA ALA A 447 -2.51 -25.26 13.10
C ALA A 447 -3.21 -24.06 12.43
N LYS A 448 -3.89 -23.23 13.24
CA LYS A 448 -4.48 -21.97 12.74
C LYS A 448 -3.38 -21.14 12.05
N TYR A 449 -3.71 -20.59 10.89
CA TYR A 449 -2.87 -19.87 9.92
C TYR A 449 -1.85 -20.69 9.12
N TYR A 450 -1.82 -22.01 9.26
CA TYR A 450 -0.97 -22.86 8.42
C TYR A 450 -1.69 -23.30 7.15
N GLN A 451 -0.91 -23.65 6.13
CA GLN A 451 -1.44 -24.17 4.88
C GLN A 451 -2.16 -25.51 5.13
N CYS A 452 -3.39 -25.58 4.66
CA CYS A 452 -4.27 -26.74 4.77
C CYS A 452 -4.74 -27.24 3.40
N GLY A 453 -4.23 -26.67 2.31
CA GLY A 453 -4.68 -27.00 0.97
C GLY A 453 -4.01 -26.16 -0.11
N GLY A 454 -4.46 -26.37 -1.36
CA GLY A 454 -3.87 -25.80 -2.55
C GLY A 454 -3.44 -26.86 -3.57
N ILE A 455 -3.43 -26.47 -4.85
CA ILE A 455 -2.89 -27.29 -5.95
C ILE A 455 -1.44 -27.69 -5.62
N ASN A 456 -1.11 -28.97 -5.76
CA ASN A 456 0.19 -29.61 -5.45
C ASN A 456 0.61 -29.63 -3.96
N PHE A 457 -0.21 -29.16 -3.02
CA PHE A 457 0.10 -29.28 -1.59
C PHE A 457 -0.09 -30.73 -1.10
N THR A 458 0.93 -31.33 -0.49
CA THR A 458 0.91 -32.70 0.05
C THR A 458 0.77 -32.77 1.58
N GLY A 459 0.66 -31.61 2.25
CA GLY A 459 0.50 -31.53 3.71
C GLY A 459 -0.94 -31.72 4.22
N PRO A 460 -1.19 -31.39 5.50
CA PRO A 460 -2.48 -31.63 6.17
C PRO A 460 -3.65 -30.98 5.43
N LYS A 461 -4.77 -31.69 5.30
CA LYS A 461 -5.99 -31.19 4.63
C LYS A 461 -7.10 -30.76 5.59
N CYS A 462 -6.76 -30.61 6.87
CA CYS A 462 -7.65 -30.24 7.95
C CYS A 462 -6.97 -29.24 8.88
N CYS A 463 -7.76 -28.56 9.70
CA CYS A 463 -7.32 -27.47 10.56
C CYS A 463 -7.65 -27.74 12.04
N ILE A 464 -6.74 -27.35 12.94
CA ILE A 464 -6.97 -27.41 14.39
C ILE A 464 -7.84 -26.21 14.78
N ALA A 465 -9.05 -26.47 15.28
CA ALA A 465 -9.99 -25.46 15.80
C ALA A 465 -10.24 -24.25 14.87
N SER A 466 -10.09 -24.43 13.56
CA SER A 466 -10.23 -23.43 12.51
C SER A 466 -10.73 -24.09 11.22
N THR A 467 -11.04 -23.31 10.18
CA THR A 467 -11.55 -23.81 8.91
C THR A 467 -10.53 -23.63 7.80
N CYS A 468 -10.34 -24.67 6.99
CA CYS A 468 -9.48 -24.57 5.81
C CYS A 468 -10.17 -23.72 4.74
N THR A 469 -9.71 -22.48 4.56
CA THR A 469 -10.30 -21.53 3.62
C THR A 469 -9.39 -21.33 2.43
N VAL A 470 -9.96 -21.37 1.23
CA VAL A 470 -9.23 -21.14 -0.04
C VAL A 470 -8.83 -19.67 -0.11
N GLN A 471 -7.52 -19.38 -0.06
CA GLN A 471 -7.01 -18.02 -0.27
C GLN A 471 -6.75 -17.78 -1.75
N ASN A 472 -6.12 -18.75 -2.41
CA ASN A 472 -5.96 -18.81 -3.85
C ASN A 472 -5.87 -20.28 -4.32
N PRO A 473 -5.83 -20.56 -5.64
CA PRO A 473 -5.81 -21.95 -6.14
C PRO A 473 -4.67 -22.81 -5.59
N TYR A 474 -3.53 -22.22 -5.24
CA TYR A 474 -2.32 -22.92 -4.79
C TYR A 474 -2.12 -22.89 -3.27
N TYR A 475 -2.91 -22.10 -2.54
CA TYR A 475 -2.75 -21.91 -1.10
C TYR A 475 -4.11 -21.79 -0.40
N TRP A 476 -4.43 -22.77 0.45
CA TRP A 476 -5.58 -22.72 1.36
C TRP A 476 -5.03 -22.68 2.79
N GLN A 477 -5.65 -21.91 3.67
CA GLN A 477 -5.13 -21.64 5.00
C GLN A 477 -6.18 -21.90 6.08
N CYS A 478 -5.73 -22.42 7.22
CA CYS A 478 -6.56 -22.53 8.41
C CYS A 478 -6.88 -21.15 8.98
N VAL A 479 -8.14 -20.74 9.02
CA VAL A 479 -8.58 -19.46 9.59
C VAL A 479 -9.78 -19.60 10.50
#